data_AF-A0A2G1WEB9-F1
#
_entry.id   AF-A0A2G1WEB9-F1
#
_cell.length_a   1.000
_cell.length_b   1.000
_cell.length_c   1.000
_cell.angle_alpha   90.00
_cell.angle_beta   90.00
_cell.angle_gamma   90.00
#
_symmetry.space_group_name_H-M   'P 1'
#
loop_
_entity.id
_entity.type
_entity.pdbx_description
1 polymer ?
#
loop_
_entity_poly.entity_id
_entity_poly.type
_entity_poly.pdbx_seq_one_letter_code
_entity_poly.pdbx_strand_id
1 'polypeptide(L)'
;MGVPVCPRSTLLKIAKVEVPKTSDSLNLTPLLRGQTDSFPDRALIWHFPNFWGPLSRTEPVPGPGLGPGSTIRHGDWKLIFYHSDQRFELFNLATDLGETENLVDDQPKIADHLADELTGFLRAHNSPMPIVRSTGDPVPMSSEVRGR
;
A
#
# COMPACT_ATOMS: atom_id res chain seq x y z
N MET A 1 -4.35 -11.12 2.49
CA MET A 1 -4.49 -11.07 1.02
C MET A 1 -4.87 -9.64 0.68
N GLY A 2 -3.88 -8.76 0.54
CA GLY A 2 -4.07 -7.42 0.00
C GLY A 2 -4.27 -7.60 -1.49
N VAL A 3 -5.47 -7.31 -1.92
CA VAL A 3 -5.95 -7.73 -3.22
C VAL A 3 -5.35 -6.75 -4.23
N PRO A 4 -4.47 -7.14 -5.16
CA PRO A 4 -4.21 -6.28 -6.29
C PRO A 4 -5.53 -6.08 -7.03
N VAL A 5 -5.77 -4.89 -7.58
CA VAL A 5 -6.86 -4.67 -8.55
C VAL A 5 -6.48 -5.34 -9.88
N CYS A 6 -6.12 -6.62 -9.83
CA CYS A 6 -5.92 -7.44 -11.01
C CYS A 6 -7.31 -7.88 -11.49
N PRO A 7 -7.70 -7.62 -12.75
CA PRO A 7 -9.04 -7.96 -13.23
C PRO A 7 -9.23 -9.46 -13.45
N ARG A 8 -8.23 -10.31 -13.16
CA ARG A 8 -8.24 -11.75 -13.46
C ARG A 8 -9.51 -12.45 -12.98
N SER A 9 -9.85 -12.34 -11.69
CA SER A 9 -11.07 -12.98 -11.17
C SER A 9 -12.35 -12.45 -11.82
N THR A 10 -12.39 -11.15 -12.11
CA THR A 10 -13.52 -10.52 -12.82
C THR A 10 -13.66 -11.08 -14.23
N LEU A 11 -12.58 -11.08 -15.03
CA LEU A 11 -12.58 -11.54 -16.40
C LEU A 11 -12.91 -13.04 -16.50
N LEU A 12 -12.31 -13.87 -15.65
CA LEU A 12 -12.62 -15.30 -15.60
C LEU A 12 -14.10 -15.53 -15.22
N LYS A 13 -14.63 -14.78 -14.25
CA LYS A 13 -16.04 -14.90 -13.88
C LYS A 13 -16.99 -14.50 -15.01
N ILE A 14 -16.69 -13.41 -15.72
CA ILE A 14 -17.45 -12.96 -16.90
C ILE A 14 -17.39 -14.02 -18.01
N ALA A 15 -16.21 -14.58 -18.26
CA ALA A 15 -15.99 -15.65 -19.23
C ALA A 15 -16.56 -17.01 -18.80
N LYS A 16 -17.15 -17.12 -17.60
CA LYS A 16 -17.67 -18.37 -17.02
C LYS A 16 -16.59 -19.45 -16.85
N VAL A 17 -15.36 -19.04 -16.56
CA VAL A 17 -14.22 -19.90 -16.25
C VAL A 17 -13.99 -19.93 -14.74
N GLU A 18 -13.55 -21.07 -14.22
CA GLU A 18 -13.21 -21.21 -12.80
C GLU A 18 -12.05 -20.30 -12.41
N VAL A 19 -12.17 -19.63 -11.27
CA VAL A 19 -11.12 -18.79 -10.71
C VAL A 19 -10.19 -19.68 -9.88
N PRO A 20 -8.88 -19.72 -10.16
CA PRO A 20 -7.93 -20.44 -9.32
C PRO A 20 -8.01 -19.97 -7.87
N LYS A 21 -8.01 -20.92 -6.92
CA LYS A 21 -8.00 -20.59 -5.47
C LYS A 21 -6.76 -19.80 -5.04
N THR A 22 -5.69 -19.85 -5.83
CA THR A 22 -4.45 -19.10 -5.63
C THR A 22 -4.55 -17.65 -6.11
N SER A 23 -5.65 -17.25 -6.74
CA SER A 23 -5.86 -15.88 -7.20
C SER A 23 -6.05 -14.94 -6.02
N ASP A 24 -5.26 -13.89 -5.99
CA ASP A 24 -5.29 -12.81 -5.00
C ASP A 24 -6.25 -11.67 -5.38
N SER A 25 -6.76 -11.65 -6.62
CA SER A 25 -7.73 -10.66 -7.11
C SER A 25 -9.17 -10.90 -6.63
N LEU A 26 -9.92 -9.83 -6.37
CA LEU A 26 -11.37 -9.89 -6.15
C LEU A 26 -12.16 -9.80 -7.46
N ASN A 27 -13.31 -10.47 -7.48
CA ASN A 27 -14.29 -10.33 -8.55
C ASN A 27 -15.06 -9.01 -8.41
N LEU A 28 -14.84 -8.08 -9.34
CA LEU A 28 -15.48 -6.76 -9.34
C LEU A 28 -16.87 -6.75 -10.03
N THR A 29 -17.36 -7.88 -10.53
CA THR A 29 -18.66 -7.96 -11.23
C THR A 29 -19.83 -7.37 -10.43
N PRO A 30 -19.94 -7.56 -9.10
CA PRO A 30 -21.00 -6.91 -8.31
C PRO A 30 -20.95 -5.38 -8.41
N LEU A 31 -19.76 -4.78 -8.33
CA LEU A 31 -19.59 -3.31 -8.47
C LEU A 31 -20.00 -2.83 -9.87
N LEU A 32 -19.64 -3.57 -10.91
CA LEU A 32 -20.03 -3.25 -12.29
C LEU A 32 -21.55 -3.32 -12.52
N ARG A 33 -22.29 -3.98 -11.62
CA ARG A 33 -23.75 -4.09 -11.64
C ARG A 33 -24.44 -3.16 -10.63
N GLY A 34 -23.69 -2.25 -10.00
CA GLY A 34 -24.21 -1.35 -8.98
C GLY A 34 -24.53 -2.01 -7.63
N GLN A 35 -24.04 -3.23 -7.38
CA GLN A 35 -24.28 -3.98 -6.14
C GLN A 35 -23.15 -3.69 -5.12
N THR A 36 -23.06 -2.42 -4.70
CA THR A 36 -21.97 -1.92 -3.83
C THR A 36 -22.00 -2.49 -2.42
N ASP A 37 -23.19 -2.67 -1.85
CA ASP A 37 -23.37 -3.07 -0.44
C ASP A 37 -22.86 -4.49 -0.14
N SER A 38 -22.72 -5.30 -1.19
CA SER A 38 -22.22 -6.68 -1.11
C SER A 38 -20.69 -6.79 -1.30
N PHE A 39 -20.02 -5.68 -1.62
CA PHE A 39 -18.60 -5.71 -1.91
C PHE A 39 -17.79 -5.57 -0.61
N PRO A 40 -16.82 -6.45 -0.35
CA PRO A 40 -16.11 -6.45 0.92
C PRO A 40 -15.21 -5.22 1.05
N ASP A 41 -15.13 -4.70 2.27
CA ASP A 41 -14.08 -3.78 2.66
C ASP A 41 -12.72 -4.48 2.56
N ARG A 42 -11.70 -3.73 2.15
CA ARG A 42 -10.35 -4.24 1.93
C ARG A 42 -9.30 -3.15 1.93
N ALA A 43 -8.12 -3.52 2.38
CA ALA A 43 -6.92 -2.76 2.11
C ALA A 43 -6.55 -2.80 0.61
N LEU A 44 -6.16 -1.64 0.08
CA LEU A 44 -5.45 -1.47 -1.18
C LEU A 44 -4.00 -1.18 -0.87
N ILE A 45 -3.08 -1.94 -1.45
CA ILE A 45 -1.66 -1.85 -1.13
C ILE A 45 -0.86 -1.63 -2.42
N TRP A 46 0.06 -0.66 -2.35
CA TRP A 46 1.07 -0.43 -3.37
C TRP A 46 2.44 -0.62 -2.73
N HIS A 47 3.29 -1.39 -3.40
CA HIS A 47 4.66 -1.60 -2.97
C HIS A 47 5.56 -1.26 -4.15
N PHE A 48 6.28 -0.15 -4.02
CA PHE A 48 7.17 0.35 -5.05
C PHE A 48 8.57 0.55 -4.45
N PRO A 49 9.34 -0.53 -4.24
CA PRO A 49 10.68 -0.49 -3.66
C PRO A 49 11.72 -0.02 -4.68
N ASN A 50 11.37 0.96 -5.53
CA ASN A 50 12.14 1.36 -6.69
C ASN A 50 12.26 2.88 -6.81
N PHE A 51 13.36 3.29 -7.41
CA PHE A 51 13.60 4.65 -7.86
C PHE A 51 13.09 4.79 -9.30
N TRP A 52 12.18 5.73 -9.56
CA TRP A 52 11.68 6.04 -10.90
C TRP A 52 12.45 7.19 -11.57
N GLY A 53 13.12 6.90 -12.69
CA GLY A 53 13.87 7.90 -13.46
C GLY A 53 15.16 8.40 -12.79
N PRO A 54 15.96 9.23 -13.48
CA PRO A 54 17.27 9.68 -12.99
C PRO A 54 17.18 10.59 -11.75
N LEU A 55 16.12 11.40 -11.63
CA LEU A 55 15.92 12.33 -10.52
C LEU A 55 15.56 11.66 -9.19
N SER A 56 15.10 10.41 -9.22
CA SER A 56 14.77 9.68 -8.00
C SER A 56 16.01 9.11 -7.30
N ARG A 57 17.16 9.03 -7.97
CA ARG A 57 18.41 8.53 -7.35
C ARG A 57 19.19 9.62 -6.62
N THR A 58 18.73 10.87 -6.68
CA THR A 58 19.29 12.00 -5.94
C THR A 58 18.43 12.23 -4.71
N GLU A 59 19.04 12.14 -3.53
CA GLU A 59 18.36 12.42 -2.26
C GLU A 59 18.47 13.92 -1.92
N PRO A 60 17.37 14.57 -1.50
CA PRO A 60 15.99 14.08 -1.49
C PRO A 60 15.36 14.07 -2.90
N VAL A 61 14.48 13.09 -3.16
CA VAL A 61 13.72 13.05 -4.42
C VAL A 61 12.79 14.27 -4.49
N PRO A 62 12.91 15.15 -5.51
CA PRO A 62 12.10 16.35 -5.58
C PRO A 62 10.64 16.01 -5.94
N GLY A 63 9.71 16.20 -5.01
CA GLY A 63 8.26 16.15 -5.22
C GLY A 63 7.50 15.23 -4.24
N PRO A 64 6.23 15.53 -3.93
CA PRO A 64 5.42 14.75 -3.01
C PRO A 64 5.13 13.35 -3.56
N GLY A 65 5.18 12.33 -2.71
CA GLY A 65 4.86 10.94 -3.11
C GLY A 65 5.88 10.26 -4.03
N LEU A 66 7.07 10.85 -4.23
CA LEU A 66 8.12 10.27 -5.07
C LEU A 66 9.20 9.58 -4.22
N GLY A 67 9.77 8.51 -4.78
CA GLY A 67 10.81 7.71 -4.13
C GLY A 67 10.33 6.29 -3.80
N PRO A 68 11.24 5.43 -3.31
CA PRO A 68 10.92 4.07 -2.94
C PRO A 68 10.03 4.09 -1.69
N GLY A 69 8.90 3.40 -1.76
CA GLY A 69 7.92 3.43 -0.69
C GLY A 69 6.89 2.33 -0.77
N SER A 70 6.13 2.20 0.31
CA SER A 70 5.00 1.28 0.43
C SER A 70 3.81 2.02 1.01
N THR A 71 2.64 1.78 0.43
CA THR A 71 1.43 2.52 0.73
C THR A 71 0.30 1.55 0.99
N ILE A 72 -0.49 1.82 2.02
CA ILE A 72 -1.75 1.13 2.30
C ILE A 72 -2.86 2.16 2.34
N ARG A 73 -4.00 1.84 1.72
CA ARG A 73 -5.26 2.53 1.93
C ARG A 73 -6.29 1.54 2.45
N HIS A 74 -6.89 1.82 3.60
CA HIS A 74 -7.97 1.02 4.17
C HIS A 74 -9.09 1.97 4.60
N GLY A 75 -10.26 1.82 3.98
CA GLY A 75 -11.35 2.79 4.09
C GLY A 75 -10.90 4.21 3.67
N ASP A 76 -11.10 5.15 4.58
CA ASP A 76 -10.79 6.57 4.37
C ASP A 76 -9.30 6.89 4.59
N TRP A 77 -8.56 6.00 5.24
CA TRP A 77 -7.19 6.29 5.65
C TRP A 77 -6.17 5.76 4.65
N LYS A 78 -5.16 6.58 4.36
CA LYS A 78 -3.99 6.24 3.55
C LYS A 78 -2.73 6.48 4.36
N LEU A 79 -1.91 5.46 4.51
CA LEU A 79 -0.57 5.54 5.09
C LEU A 79 0.48 5.32 4.00
N ILE A 80 1.48 6.18 3.94
CA ILE A 80 2.66 6.06 3.09
C ILE A 80 3.89 5.89 3.98
N PHE A 81 4.68 4.86 3.70
CA PHE A 81 5.97 4.60 4.34
C PHE A 81 7.09 4.74 3.30
N TYR A 82 7.98 5.71 3.50
CA TYR A 82 9.10 5.97 2.59
C TYR A 82 10.34 5.21 3.04
N HIS A 83 10.96 4.48 2.11
CA HIS A 83 12.06 3.57 2.43
C HIS A 83 13.40 4.28 2.63
N SER A 84 13.61 5.43 1.99
CA SER A 84 14.88 6.16 2.04
C SER A 84 15.20 6.74 3.42
N ASP A 85 14.21 7.36 4.06
CA ASP A 85 14.34 8.08 5.33
C ASP A 85 13.46 7.52 6.45
N GLN A 86 12.72 6.44 6.16
CA GLN A 86 11.85 5.74 7.11
C GLN A 86 10.71 6.61 7.67
N ARG A 87 10.37 7.72 6.99
CA ARG A 87 9.28 8.59 7.43
C ARG A 87 7.91 8.03 7.03
N PHE A 88 6.89 8.55 7.72
CA PHE A 88 5.50 8.21 7.49
C PHE A 88 4.67 9.45 7.15
N GLU A 89 3.69 9.26 6.28
CA GLU A 89 2.62 10.22 6.06
C GLU A 89 1.28 9.50 6.20
N LEU A 90 0.35 10.11 6.94
CA LEU A 90 -1.01 9.60 7.11
C LEU A 90 -2.01 10.66 6.66
N PHE A 91 -2.93 10.27 5.80
CA PHE A 91 -3.99 11.14 5.28
C PHE A 91 -5.36 10.52 5.46
N ASN A 92 -6.37 11.35 5.73
CA ASN A 92 -7.77 10.97 5.64
C ASN A 92 -8.35 11.45 4.31
N LEU A 93 -8.55 10.55 3.36
CA LEU A 93 -8.99 10.87 2.01
C LEU A 93 -10.49 11.23 1.90
N ALA A 94 -11.29 10.98 2.96
CA ALA A 94 -12.68 11.43 2.99
C ALA A 94 -12.78 12.94 3.27
N THR A 95 -11.83 13.48 4.04
CA THR A 95 -11.79 14.91 4.40
C THR A 95 -10.72 15.69 3.64
N ASP A 96 -9.66 15.03 3.18
CA ASP A 96 -8.51 15.63 2.51
C ASP A 96 -8.07 14.77 1.30
N LEU A 97 -8.78 14.91 0.19
CA LEU A 97 -8.46 14.24 -1.07
C LEU A 97 -7.12 14.72 -1.67
N GLY A 98 -6.67 15.92 -1.28
CA GLY A 98 -5.46 16.54 -1.79
C GLY A 98 -4.17 16.10 -1.10
N GLU A 99 -4.27 15.32 -0.02
CA GLU A 99 -3.12 14.87 0.78
C GLU A 99 -2.27 16.04 1.27
N THR A 100 -2.96 17.08 1.76
CA THR A 100 -2.37 18.36 2.17
C THR A 100 -2.02 18.42 3.65
N GLU A 101 -2.67 17.61 4.49
CA GLU A 101 -2.45 17.58 5.93
C GLU A 101 -1.95 16.20 6.39
N ASN A 102 -0.70 16.13 6.83
CA ASN A 102 -0.13 14.89 7.38
C ASN A 102 -0.56 14.72 8.84
N LEU A 103 -1.44 13.74 9.10
CA LEU A 103 -2.04 13.44 10.40
C LEU A 103 -1.29 12.36 11.18
N VAL A 104 -0.05 12.02 10.79
CA VAL A 104 0.67 10.86 11.35
C VAL A 104 0.94 10.98 12.85
N ASP A 105 1.21 12.20 13.33
CA ASP A 105 1.47 12.49 14.74
C ASP A 105 0.18 12.72 15.53
N ASP A 106 -0.88 13.20 14.87
CA ASP A 106 -2.19 13.45 15.47
C ASP A 106 -3.04 12.18 15.63
N GLN A 107 -2.83 11.20 14.75
CA GLN A 107 -3.56 9.92 14.73
C GLN A 107 -2.61 8.70 14.81
N PRO A 108 -1.75 8.61 15.84
CA PRO A 108 -0.68 7.62 15.89
C PRO A 108 -1.22 6.18 15.92
N LYS A 109 -2.35 5.94 16.60
CA LYS A 109 -2.99 4.62 16.66
C LYS A 109 -3.44 4.11 15.29
N ILE A 110 -3.94 5.01 14.43
CA ILE A 110 -4.36 4.66 13.07
C ILE A 110 -3.13 4.37 12.22
N ALA A 111 -2.09 5.20 12.34
CA ALA A 111 -0.84 4.97 11.65
C ALA A 111 -0.17 3.63 12.05
N ASP A 112 -0.16 3.29 13.34
CA ASP A 112 0.39 2.02 13.85
C ASP A 112 -0.39 0.82 13.29
N HIS A 113 -1.72 0.88 13.34
CA HIS A 113 -2.59 -0.17 12.82
C HIS A 113 -2.36 -0.43 11.32
N LEU A 114 -2.31 0.64 10.52
CA LEU A 114 -2.05 0.53 9.09
C LEU A 114 -0.62 0.06 8.79
N ALA A 115 0.36 0.45 9.61
CA ALA A 115 1.74 -0.02 9.46
C ALA A 115 1.89 -1.51 9.75
N ASP A 116 1.12 -2.05 10.70
CA ASP A 116 1.03 -3.47 11.00
C ASP A 116 0.37 -4.24 9.86
N GLU A 117 -0.78 -3.76 9.36
CA GLU A 117 -1.47 -4.35 8.21
C GLU A 117 -0.56 -4.40 6.96
N LEU A 118 0.12 -3.28 6.67
CA LEU A 118 1.06 -3.19 5.56
C LEU A 118 2.22 -4.18 5.73
N THR A 119 2.83 -4.27 6.92
CA THR A 119 3.90 -5.23 7.19
C THR A 119 3.44 -6.67 7.01
N GLY A 120 2.28 -7.00 7.60
CA GLY A 120 1.68 -8.33 7.50
C GLY A 120 1.44 -8.73 6.05
N PHE A 121 0.94 -7.80 5.24
CA PHE A 121 0.77 -8.04 3.81
C PHE A 121 2.10 -8.29 3.08
N LEU A 122 3.09 -7.41 3.24
CA LEU A 122 4.38 -7.52 2.54
C LEU A 122 5.10 -8.84 2.88
N ARG A 123 5.10 -9.22 4.17
CA ARG A 123 5.66 -10.50 4.63
C ARG A 123 4.92 -11.69 4.02
N ALA A 124 3.59 -11.69 4.04
CA ALA A 124 2.79 -12.79 3.49
C ALA A 124 3.02 -13.02 1.98
N HIS A 125 3.45 -11.99 1.25
CA HIS A 125 3.72 -12.06 -0.19
C HIS A 125 5.21 -12.15 -0.52
N ASN A 126 6.08 -12.31 0.48
CA ASN A 126 7.54 -12.29 0.32
C ASN A 126 8.00 -11.08 -0.52
N SER A 127 7.41 -9.91 -0.26
CA SER A 127 7.70 -8.70 -1.02
C SER A 127 9.13 -8.22 -0.74
N PRO A 128 9.93 -7.92 -1.78
CA PRO A 128 11.33 -7.55 -1.61
C PRO A 128 11.47 -6.11 -1.08
N MET A 129 12.18 -5.95 0.02
CA MET A 129 12.55 -4.62 0.54
C MET A 129 13.86 -4.12 -0.10
N PRO A 130 14.03 -2.80 -0.29
CA PRO A 130 15.32 -2.24 -0.71
C PRO A 130 16.43 -2.55 0.31
N ILE A 131 17.67 -2.51 -0.17
CA ILE A 131 18.86 -2.66 0.68
C ILE A 131 19.52 -1.30 0.87
N VAL A 132 19.84 -0.98 2.12
CA VAL A 132 20.62 0.21 2.48
C VAL A 132 22.05 0.00 2.03
N ARG A 133 22.53 0.78 1.05
CA ARG A 133 23.85 0.57 0.44
C ARG A 133 25.01 0.64 1.44
N SER A 134 24.92 1.48 2.47
CA SER A 134 26.01 1.68 3.45
C SER A 134 26.16 0.52 4.43
N THR A 135 25.06 -0.14 4.83
CA THR A 135 25.10 -1.24 5.81
C THR A 135 24.98 -2.62 5.17
N GLY A 136 24.36 -2.71 3.99
CA GLY A 136 24.02 -3.98 3.34
C GLY A 136 22.75 -4.63 3.90
N ASP A 137 22.09 -3.99 4.87
CA ASP A 137 20.87 -4.50 5.49
C ASP A 137 19.62 -4.10 4.69
N PRO A 138 18.55 -4.91 4.74
CA PRO A 138 17.25 -4.50 4.22
C PRO A 138 16.70 -3.31 5.01
N VAL A 139 15.97 -2.43 4.32
CA VAL A 139 15.16 -1.39 4.97
C VAL A 139 14.15 -2.07 5.92
N PRO A 140 14.02 -1.61 7.17
CA PRO A 140 13.08 -2.19 8.13
C PRO A 140 11.63 -2.09 7.64
N MET A 141 10.78 -3.00 8.12
CA MET A 141 9.35 -2.96 7.83
C MET A 141 8.66 -1.79 8.53
N SER A 142 7.51 -1.35 8.02
CA SER A 142 6.78 -0.20 8.58
C SER A 142 6.44 -0.33 10.06
N SER A 143 5.98 -1.52 10.50
CA SER A 143 5.68 -1.79 11.91
C SER A 143 6.93 -1.79 12.80
N GLU A 144 8.09 -2.20 12.27
CA GLU A 144 9.36 -2.25 13.02
C GLU A 144 9.92 -0.86 13.28
N VAL A 145 9.55 0.13 12.47
CA VAL A 145 9.94 1.54 12.67
C VAL A 145 8.98 2.22 13.65
N ARG A 146 7.66 2.01 13.51
CA ARG A 146 6.66 2.65 14.40
C ARG A 146 6.57 2.03 15.79
N GLY A 147 6.95 0.75 15.94
CA GLY A 147 7.01 0.07 17.24
C GLY A 147 8.24 0.37 18.09
N ARG A 148 9.08 1.34 17.68
CA ARG A 148 10.30 1.76 18.40
C ARG A 148 10.09 3.05 19.17
#